data_AF-A0A1B6KQA5-F1
#
_entry.id   AF-A0A1B6KQA5-F1
#
_cell.length_a   1.000
_cell.length_b   1.000
_cell.length_c   1.000
_cell.angle_alpha   90.00
_cell.angle_beta   90.00
_cell.angle_gamma   90.00
#
_symmetry.space_group_name_H-M   'P 1'
#
loop_
_entity.id
_entity.type
_entity.pdbx_description
1 polymer ?
#
loop_
_entity_poly.entity_id
_entity_poly.type
_entity_poly.pdbx_seq_one_letter_code
_entity_poly.pdbx_strand_id
1 'polypeptide(L)'
;VPITSRMLSDVLSRLVETVAEQGEDMQGYVTELLLTLEAAVDSLESDFRPLDFMKEIFKSTPNLNNKEGVVAGVPGGGSAGGKRSPGGGAAVVGICPLGSHLNHARSTSYSVSYCMRKATGSPSNIDAKELRGRVLSELESRSGCSLNKYSTNLCRSRSAQSLKLLGDSASADDKMTILAQLFWLSVSLLESDYEHEFLLALRLLGRVLHRLPLDRPDARDKVDKLQAQLRWNSFPGVHALLLKGCTNPNTYEPVMTLLSQFTPLLDLPVVDPTQSLAFPMNVVALLPYMLLHYEDANQLCILSAENIAQVSTEKSKKLENLATVMTLYSRRTFSKESFQWTKCVVKYLYDSYSHLSLNMLAFLV
;
A
#
# COMPACT_ATOMS: atom_id res chain seq x y z
N VAL A 1 12.91 26.84 -9.04
CA VAL A 1 11.70 27.45 -8.44
C VAL A 1 10.98 26.34 -7.70
N PRO A 2 10.69 26.47 -6.40
CA PRO A 2 9.91 25.46 -5.69
C PRO A 2 8.52 25.37 -6.32
N ILE A 3 8.06 24.13 -6.62
CA ILE A 3 6.71 23.89 -7.12
C ILE A 3 5.72 24.32 -6.03
N THR A 4 4.62 24.98 -6.39
CA THR A 4 3.57 25.41 -5.45
C THR A 4 2.31 24.55 -5.60
N SER A 5 1.40 24.56 -4.62
CA SER A 5 0.08 23.91 -4.76
C SER A 5 -0.68 24.37 -6.02
N ARG A 6 -0.52 25.64 -6.41
CA ARG A 6 -1.07 26.18 -7.67
C ARG A 6 -0.46 25.50 -8.90
N MET A 7 0.86 25.33 -8.93
CA MET A 7 1.54 24.63 -10.02
C MET A 7 1.14 23.15 -10.08
N LEU A 8 0.93 22.50 -8.93
CA LEU A 8 0.40 21.14 -8.90
C LEU A 8 -1.02 21.10 -9.50
N SER A 9 -1.88 22.04 -9.14
CA SER A 9 -3.21 22.17 -9.73
C SER A 9 -3.15 22.36 -11.25
N ASP A 10 -2.24 23.20 -11.75
CA ASP A 10 -2.07 23.42 -13.20
C ASP A 10 -1.56 22.15 -13.90
N VAL A 11 -0.65 21.41 -13.27
CA VAL A 11 -0.17 20.11 -13.75
C VAL A 11 -1.32 19.09 -13.79
N LEU A 12 -2.17 19.06 -12.77
CA LEU A 12 -3.35 18.21 -12.71
C LEU A 12 -4.34 18.56 -13.83
N SER A 13 -4.60 19.85 -14.06
CA SER A 13 -5.46 20.30 -15.16
C SER A 13 -4.93 19.88 -16.53
N ARG A 14 -3.62 20.02 -16.76
CA ARG A 14 -3.01 19.56 -18.02
C ARG A 14 -3.03 18.05 -18.18
N LEU A 15 -2.79 17.31 -17.10
CA LEU A 15 -2.82 15.85 -17.12
C LEU A 15 -4.21 15.33 -17.52
N VAL A 16 -5.28 15.95 -17.04
CA VAL A 16 -6.66 15.62 -17.45
C VAL A 16 -6.87 15.79 -18.97
N GLU A 17 -6.26 16.80 -19.57
CA GLU A 17 -6.36 17.05 -21.02
C GLU A 17 -5.48 16.09 -21.84
N THR A 18 -4.29 15.74 -21.34
CA THR A 18 -3.29 14.99 -22.13
C THR A 18 -3.30 13.48 -21.90
N VAL A 19 -3.90 12.97 -20.82
CA VAL A 19 -3.80 11.55 -20.47
C VAL A 19 -4.37 10.62 -21.54
N ALA A 20 -5.46 11.03 -22.20
CA ALA A 20 -6.10 10.25 -23.25
C ALA A 20 -5.45 10.40 -24.65
N GLU A 21 -4.41 11.23 -24.79
CA GLU A 21 -3.76 11.43 -26.09
C GLU A 21 -2.88 10.23 -26.48
N GLN A 22 -3.14 9.62 -27.63
CA GLN A 22 -2.47 8.37 -28.05
C GLN A 22 -1.04 8.54 -28.60
N GLY A 23 -0.50 9.77 -28.65
CA GLY A 23 0.85 10.02 -29.17
C GLY A 23 1.92 9.41 -28.27
N GLU A 24 2.88 8.68 -28.85
CA GLU A 24 3.96 8.00 -28.09
C GLU A 24 4.72 8.96 -27.16
N ASP A 25 5.06 10.16 -27.64
CA ASP A 25 5.72 11.19 -26.85
C ASP A 25 4.85 11.70 -25.69
N MET A 26 3.55 11.86 -25.92
CA MET A 26 2.62 12.34 -24.89
C MET A 26 2.37 11.26 -23.83
N GLN A 27 2.23 10.01 -24.26
CA GLN A 27 2.09 8.86 -23.36
C GLN A 27 3.34 8.64 -22.51
N GLY A 28 4.53 8.82 -23.10
CA GLY A 28 5.80 8.82 -22.37
C GLY A 28 5.85 9.93 -21.32
N TYR A 29 5.46 11.16 -21.70
CA TYR A 29 5.39 12.30 -20.79
C TYR A 29 4.41 12.07 -19.62
N VAL A 30 3.19 11.63 -19.92
CA VAL A 30 2.15 11.35 -18.91
C VAL A 30 2.60 10.26 -17.94
N THR A 31 3.23 9.20 -18.46
CA THR A 31 3.77 8.11 -17.63
C THR A 31 4.87 8.63 -16.70
N GLU A 32 5.83 9.40 -17.22
CA GLU A 32 6.91 9.98 -16.41
C GLU A 32 6.36 10.94 -15.34
N LEU A 33 5.35 11.74 -15.70
CA LEU A 33 4.67 12.64 -14.78
C LEU A 33 3.99 11.87 -13.64
N LEU A 34 3.20 10.85 -13.94
CA LEU A 34 2.51 10.04 -12.94
C LEU A 34 3.48 9.29 -12.02
N LEU A 35 4.56 8.74 -12.56
CA LEU A 35 5.60 8.10 -11.75
C LEU A 35 6.36 9.12 -10.88
N THR A 36 6.52 10.36 -11.34
CA THR A 36 7.12 11.44 -10.56
C THR A 36 6.19 11.86 -9.42
N LEU A 37 4.87 11.96 -9.67
CA LEU A 37 3.88 12.23 -8.64
C LEU A 37 3.82 11.09 -7.62
N GLU A 38 3.83 9.83 -8.06
CA GLU A 38 3.91 8.65 -7.20
C GLU A 38 5.12 8.72 -6.27
N ALA A 39 6.31 9.00 -6.81
CA ALA A 39 7.55 9.13 -6.03
C ALA A 39 7.53 10.33 -5.06
N ALA A 40 6.79 11.39 -5.39
CA ALA A 40 6.65 12.55 -4.53
C ALA A 40 5.74 12.30 -3.31
N VAL A 41 4.82 11.34 -3.37
CA VAL A 41 3.94 11.01 -2.23
C VAL A 41 4.74 10.70 -0.96
N ASP A 42 5.87 10.03 -1.10
CA ASP A 42 6.73 9.67 0.04
C ASP A 42 7.35 10.88 0.76
N SER A 43 7.46 12.03 0.07
CA SER A 43 7.93 13.30 0.65
C SER A 43 6.83 14.13 1.31
N LEU A 44 5.56 13.80 1.06
CA LEU A 44 4.41 14.46 1.66
C LEU A 44 4.10 13.83 3.03
N GLU A 45 5.13 13.61 3.84
CA GLU A 45 4.97 13.07 5.18
C GLU A 45 4.11 14.01 6.01
N SER A 46 2.91 13.51 6.34
CA SER A 46 2.27 13.81 7.61
C SER A 46 2.94 12.89 8.64
N ASP A 47 3.30 13.41 9.83
CA ASP A 47 4.02 12.69 10.89
C ASP A 47 3.23 11.53 11.54
N PHE A 48 2.43 10.79 10.77
CA PHE A 48 1.45 9.86 11.29
C PHE A 48 1.51 8.52 10.55
N ARG A 49 1.78 7.47 11.32
CA ARG A 49 1.74 6.08 10.87
C ARG A 49 0.30 5.57 10.92
N PRO A 50 -0.30 5.11 9.83
CA PRO A 50 -1.54 4.35 9.88
C PRO A 50 -1.29 2.92 10.40
N LEU A 51 -2.23 2.39 11.18
CA LEU A 51 -2.51 0.95 11.42
C LEU A 51 -1.81 0.15 12.55
N ASP A 52 -1.19 0.76 13.56
CA ASP A 52 -0.71 -0.02 14.74
C ASP A 52 -1.44 0.25 16.07
N PHE A 53 -2.44 1.15 16.11
CA PHE A 53 -3.11 1.50 17.37
C PHE A 53 -3.88 0.33 18.00
N MET A 54 -4.31 -0.67 17.21
CA MET A 54 -4.98 -1.86 17.74
C MET A 54 -4.04 -2.92 18.32
N LYS A 55 -2.72 -2.86 18.09
CA LYS A 55 -1.76 -3.82 18.66
C LYS A 55 -1.23 -3.42 20.03
N GLU A 56 -1.31 -2.14 20.42
CA GLU A 56 -0.86 -1.69 21.75
C GLU A 56 -1.92 -1.83 22.84
N ILE A 57 -3.22 -1.76 22.49
CA ILE A 57 -4.31 -1.92 23.47
C ILE A 57 -4.34 -3.36 24.01
N PHE A 58 -4.05 -4.38 23.20
CA PHE A 58 -4.02 -5.79 23.62
C PHE A 58 -2.69 -6.24 24.26
N LYS A 59 -1.68 -5.36 24.38
CA LYS A 59 -0.46 -5.64 25.16
C LYS A 59 -0.54 -5.17 26.61
N SER A 60 -1.60 -4.45 26.98
CA SER A 60 -1.82 -3.98 28.36
C SER A 60 -2.67 -4.98 29.15
N THR A 61 -2.21 -6.23 29.29
CA THR A 61 -2.74 -7.13 30.31
C THR A 61 -2.01 -6.83 31.63
N PRO A 62 -2.67 -6.34 32.69
CA PRO A 62 -2.00 -6.12 33.96
C PRO A 62 -1.74 -7.49 34.60
N ASN A 63 -0.48 -7.87 34.67
CA ASN A 63 -0.06 -9.09 35.35
C ASN A 63 0.09 -8.77 36.85
N LEU A 64 -0.98 -9.01 37.63
CA LEU A 64 -0.90 -9.02 39.09
C LEU A 64 -1.60 -10.26 39.64
N ASN A 65 -0.78 -11.28 39.85
CA ASN A 65 -1.03 -12.43 40.70
C ASN A 65 -1.41 -11.95 42.11
N ASN A 66 -2.67 -12.11 42.50
CA ASN A 66 -3.09 -11.98 43.89
C ASN A 66 -3.79 -13.27 44.32
N LYS A 67 -3.08 -14.09 45.10
CA LYS A 67 -3.67 -15.21 45.85
C LYS A 67 -3.63 -14.82 47.32
N GLU A 68 -4.81 -14.58 47.89
CA GLU A 68 -5.01 -14.46 49.33
C GLU A 68 -4.74 -15.81 50.01
N GLY A 69 -4.19 -15.73 51.23
CA GLY A 69 -3.99 -16.87 52.12
C GLY A 69 -3.43 -16.46 53.47
N VAL A 70 -4.32 -16.09 54.40
CA VAL A 70 -4.13 -15.99 55.86
C VAL A 70 -3.69 -17.39 56.37
N VAL A 71 -2.76 -17.63 57.32
CA VAL A 71 -2.83 -17.45 58.80
C VAL A 71 -1.45 -17.75 59.45
N ALA A 72 -1.06 -16.87 60.41
CA ALA A 72 -0.26 -16.98 61.65
C ALA A 72 1.00 -17.87 61.85
N GLY A 73 2.01 -17.30 62.54
CA GLY A 73 2.91 -18.02 63.47
C GLY A 73 4.39 -17.58 63.45
N VAL A 74 4.89 -17.01 64.55
CA VAL A 74 6.25 -16.47 64.83
C VAL A 74 7.07 -17.52 65.65
N PRO A 75 8.36 -17.38 66.04
CA PRO A 75 9.65 -17.14 65.33
C PRO A 75 10.73 -18.24 65.59
N GLY A 76 11.90 -18.13 64.93
CA GLY A 76 13.18 -18.80 65.26
C GLY A 76 14.04 -18.91 63.99
N GLY A 77 15.33 -18.61 63.89
CA GLY A 77 16.47 -18.66 64.81
C GLY A 77 17.57 -19.49 64.13
N GLY A 78 18.72 -18.91 63.78
CA GLY A 78 19.95 -19.67 63.46
C GLY A 78 20.58 -19.52 62.06
N SER A 79 21.68 -18.74 62.04
CA SER A 79 23.02 -19.01 61.48
C SER A 79 23.30 -19.57 60.05
N ALA A 80 24.31 -18.90 59.45
CA ALA A 80 25.37 -19.37 58.52
C ALA A 80 25.01 -19.60 57.04
N GLY A 81 25.80 -19.19 56.04
CA GLY A 81 27.13 -18.57 56.03
C GLY A 81 27.66 -18.29 54.60
N GLY A 82 28.84 -17.67 54.53
CA GLY A 82 29.75 -17.58 53.36
C GLY A 82 29.53 -16.39 52.41
N LYS A 83 30.25 -15.26 52.50
CA LYS A 83 31.63 -14.98 51.98
C LYS A 83 31.80 -15.46 50.52
N ARG A 84 32.22 -14.67 49.51
CA ARG A 84 33.31 -13.68 49.42
C ARG A 84 33.14 -12.73 48.20
N SER A 85 33.64 -11.51 48.38
CA SER A 85 34.06 -10.48 47.38
C SER A 85 35.27 -10.95 46.53
N PRO A 86 35.96 -10.14 45.69
CA PRO A 86 35.85 -8.70 45.32
C PRO A 86 35.85 -8.50 43.76
N GLY A 87 35.77 -7.32 43.12
CA GLY A 87 36.05 -5.93 43.46
C GLY A 87 37.09 -5.35 42.46
N GLY A 88 36.86 -4.11 42.02
CA GLY A 88 37.74 -3.28 41.16
C GLY A 88 37.01 -2.85 39.88
N GLY A 89 36.52 -1.62 39.68
CA GLY A 89 37.06 -0.29 40.06
C GLY A 89 38.21 0.06 39.11
N ALA A 90 38.30 1.18 38.39
CA ALA A 90 37.61 2.48 38.31
C ALA A 90 37.95 3.07 36.91
N ALA A 91 37.06 3.76 36.18
CA ALA A 91 36.76 5.20 36.18
C ALA A 91 37.85 6.15 35.62
N VAL A 92 37.35 7.28 35.05
CA VAL A 92 38.00 8.57 34.67
C VAL A 92 38.39 8.66 33.17
N VAL A 93 37.65 9.36 32.27
CA VAL A 93 37.37 10.81 32.06
C VAL A 93 38.40 11.54 31.18
N GLY A 94 37.93 12.33 30.21
CA GLY A 94 38.66 13.46 29.60
C GLY A 94 38.57 13.55 28.06
N ILE A 95 37.64 14.31 27.45
CA ILE A 95 37.76 15.73 27.00
C ILE A 95 38.33 15.92 25.56
N CYS A 96 37.57 16.65 24.72
CA CYS A 96 37.91 17.17 23.37
C CYS A 96 38.95 18.32 23.42
N PRO A 97 39.57 18.78 22.29
CA PRO A 97 38.96 19.89 21.48
C PRO A 97 39.37 20.06 19.98
N LEU A 98 38.47 20.71 19.22
CA LEU A 98 38.56 21.80 18.20
C LEU A 98 39.67 21.95 17.11
N GLY A 99 39.20 22.23 15.87
CA GLY A 99 39.78 23.12 14.82
C GLY A 99 40.59 22.43 13.69
N SER A 100 40.54 22.74 12.37
CA SER A 100 40.03 23.90 11.59
C SER A 100 40.17 23.66 10.05
N HIS A 101 39.45 24.47 9.25
CA HIS A 101 39.67 24.90 7.84
C HIS A 101 39.34 24.03 6.57
N LEU A 102 38.29 24.50 5.86
CA LEU A 102 38.23 24.97 4.45
C LEU A 102 38.45 23.99 3.26
N ASN A 103 37.40 23.72 2.47
CA ASN A 103 37.29 24.17 1.06
C ASN A 103 35.98 23.71 0.35
N HIS A 104 35.33 24.68 -0.28
CA HIS A 104 34.32 24.52 -1.34
C HIS A 104 34.96 23.95 -2.63
N ALA A 105 34.26 23.06 -3.36
CA ALA A 105 33.86 23.30 -4.77
C ALA A 105 33.29 22.05 -5.48
N ARG A 106 32.06 22.24 -5.99
CA ARG A 106 31.59 21.95 -7.36
C ARG A 106 31.48 20.51 -7.87
N SER A 107 30.25 20.21 -8.26
CA SER A 107 29.81 19.25 -9.27
C SER A 107 30.59 19.35 -10.58
N THR A 108 30.79 18.20 -11.24
CA THR A 108 30.97 18.10 -12.69
C THR A 108 30.21 16.90 -13.23
N SER A 109 29.08 17.17 -13.88
CA SER A 109 28.46 16.30 -14.87
C SER A 109 29.31 16.28 -16.14
N TYR A 110 29.54 15.11 -16.72
CA TYR A 110 29.98 14.98 -18.11
C TYR A 110 28.99 14.10 -18.88
N SER A 111 28.39 14.73 -19.88
CA SER A 111 27.77 14.12 -21.05
C SER A 111 28.33 14.85 -22.27
N VAL A 112 28.44 14.17 -23.41
CA VAL A 112 28.74 14.60 -24.81
C VAL A 112 29.89 13.74 -25.37
N SER A 113 29.90 13.19 -26.59
CA SER A 113 28.91 13.00 -27.67
C SER A 113 29.57 12.20 -28.82
N TYR A 114 28.74 11.74 -29.75
CA TYR A 114 28.93 11.56 -31.20
C TYR A 114 29.90 10.48 -31.75
N CYS A 115 29.39 9.63 -32.66
CA CYS A 115 29.79 9.65 -34.07
C CYS A 115 28.87 8.79 -34.95
N MET A 116 28.85 9.14 -36.24
CA MET A 116 27.85 8.84 -37.26
C MET A 116 28.41 7.88 -38.33
N ARG A 117 27.49 7.25 -39.07
CA ARG A 117 27.59 6.76 -40.47
C ARG A 117 28.13 5.35 -40.83
N LYS A 118 27.19 4.65 -41.48
CA LYS A 118 27.19 4.10 -42.86
C LYS A 118 27.29 2.58 -43.03
N ALA A 119 26.39 2.14 -43.91
CA ALA A 119 26.03 0.79 -44.30
C ALA A 119 27.04 0.10 -45.21
N THR A 120 27.02 -1.24 -45.22
CA THR A 120 27.09 -2.09 -46.43
C THR A 120 26.75 -3.56 -46.11
N GLY A 121 25.72 -4.08 -46.80
CA GLY A 121 25.68 -5.38 -47.50
C GLY A 121 26.12 -6.70 -46.83
N SER A 122 25.10 -7.53 -46.54
CA SER A 122 24.94 -8.94 -46.97
C SER A 122 25.80 -10.08 -46.35
N PRO A 123 25.29 -11.34 -46.39
CA PRO A 123 25.27 -12.26 -45.25
C PRO A 123 26.14 -13.51 -45.42
N SER A 124 26.41 -14.26 -44.34
CA SER A 124 26.42 -15.74 -44.36
C SER A 124 26.79 -16.36 -43.00
N ASN A 125 26.20 -17.55 -42.79
CA ASN A 125 26.36 -18.53 -41.73
C ASN A 125 27.80 -18.87 -41.34
N ILE A 126 28.01 -19.36 -40.11
CA ILE A 126 28.45 -20.74 -39.81
C ILE A 126 28.59 -20.95 -38.29
N ASP A 127 28.15 -22.13 -37.87
CA ASP A 127 28.15 -22.75 -36.56
C ASP A 127 29.50 -22.82 -35.81
N ALA A 128 29.34 -23.10 -34.51
CA ALA A 128 30.10 -24.09 -33.72
C ALA A 128 30.96 -23.57 -32.56
N LYS A 129 30.37 -23.67 -31.36
CA LYS A 129 30.81 -24.59 -30.28
C LYS A 129 32.26 -24.49 -29.78
N GLU A 130 32.44 -23.88 -28.61
CA GLU A 130 33.33 -24.34 -27.53
C GLU A 130 32.77 -23.79 -26.20
N LEU A 131 32.11 -24.61 -25.37
CA LEU A 131 32.60 -25.63 -24.43
C LEU A 131 33.11 -25.06 -23.09
N ARG A 132 32.27 -25.31 -22.06
CA ARG A 132 32.58 -25.58 -20.65
C ARG A 132 33.18 -24.48 -19.77
N GLY A 133 32.42 -24.20 -18.71
CA GLY A 133 32.99 -24.10 -17.37
C GLY A 133 32.03 -23.51 -16.35
N ARG A 134 31.41 -24.38 -15.53
CA ARG A 134 30.95 -24.19 -14.13
C ARG A 134 30.34 -22.81 -13.80
N VAL A 135 29.07 -22.71 -13.42
CA VAL A 135 28.64 -22.95 -12.03
C VAL A 135 27.11 -23.15 -12.00
N LEU A 136 26.68 -24.20 -11.28
CA LEU A 136 25.34 -24.35 -10.74
C LEU A 136 25.09 -23.25 -9.71
N SER A 137 24.21 -22.29 -9.98
CA SER A 137 23.33 -21.60 -9.02
C SER A 137 22.77 -20.33 -9.65
N GLU A 138 21.75 -20.43 -10.51
CA GLU A 138 20.83 -19.33 -10.81
C GLU A 138 19.50 -19.93 -11.27
N LEU A 139 18.69 -20.39 -10.32
CA LEU A 139 17.28 -20.67 -10.56
C LEU A 139 16.44 -20.02 -9.45
N GLU A 140 16.62 -18.71 -9.30
CA GLU A 140 15.74 -17.82 -8.55
C GLU A 140 16.19 -16.39 -8.89
N SER A 141 15.45 -15.70 -9.77
CA SER A 141 15.43 -14.22 -9.97
C SER A 141 14.85 -13.79 -11.33
N ARG A 142 13.90 -14.52 -11.93
CA ARG A 142 13.19 -14.07 -13.15
C ARG A 142 11.73 -13.63 -12.94
N SER A 143 11.41 -13.14 -11.75
CA SER A 143 10.26 -12.25 -11.53
C SER A 143 10.74 -10.97 -10.83
N GLY A 144 11.55 -10.18 -11.53
CA GLY A 144 11.94 -8.85 -11.13
C GLY A 144 11.52 -7.87 -12.21
N CYS A 145 10.39 -7.20 -11.99
CA CYS A 145 9.86 -6.16 -12.86
C CYS A 145 10.98 -5.16 -13.24
N SER A 146 11.16 -4.92 -14.54
CA SER A 146 12.10 -3.92 -15.11
C SER A 146 11.86 -2.50 -14.56
N LEU A 147 10.72 -2.27 -13.89
CA LEU A 147 10.23 -1.00 -13.39
C LEU A 147 10.90 -0.50 -12.10
N ASN A 148 11.51 -1.38 -11.31
CA ASN A 148 12.25 -0.96 -10.10
C ASN A 148 13.53 -0.16 -10.43
N LYS A 149 14.14 -0.39 -11.60
CA LYS A 149 15.28 0.44 -12.05
C LYS A 149 14.87 1.87 -12.37
N TYR A 150 13.66 2.09 -12.90
CA TYR A 150 13.13 3.42 -13.20
C TYR A 150 12.86 4.23 -11.92
N SER A 151 12.32 3.60 -10.87
CA SER A 151 12.03 4.24 -9.58
C SER A 151 13.26 4.91 -8.95
N THR A 152 14.43 4.25 -8.95
CA THR A 152 15.65 4.81 -8.35
C THR A 152 16.26 6.01 -9.10
N ASN A 153 16.02 6.09 -10.42
CA ASN A 153 16.47 7.20 -11.25
C ASN A 153 15.50 8.38 -11.18
N LEU A 154 14.20 8.13 -11.07
CA LEU A 154 13.16 9.16 -10.94
C LEU A 154 13.28 9.95 -9.65
N CYS A 155 13.61 9.31 -8.52
CA CYS A 155 13.85 10.01 -7.25
C CYS A 155 15.02 11.01 -7.28
N ARG A 156 15.91 10.91 -8.29
CA ARG A 156 17.02 11.85 -8.52
C ARG A 156 16.69 12.93 -9.55
N SER A 157 15.51 12.87 -10.18
CA SER A 157 15.09 13.87 -11.16
C SER A 157 14.90 15.23 -10.49
N ARG A 158 15.13 16.31 -11.25
CA ARG A 158 14.89 17.68 -10.76
C ARG A 158 13.44 17.90 -10.36
N SER A 159 12.50 17.26 -11.06
CA SER A 159 11.06 17.35 -10.79
C SER A 159 10.69 16.70 -9.46
N ALA A 160 11.16 15.47 -9.21
CA ALA A 160 10.93 14.78 -7.93
C ALA A 160 11.58 15.52 -6.75
N GLN A 161 12.80 16.05 -6.93
CA GLN A 161 13.47 16.85 -5.90
C GLN A 161 12.74 18.17 -5.60
N SER A 162 12.15 18.80 -6.61
CA SER A 162 11.37 20.03 -6.42
C SER A 162 10.06 19.76 -5.66
N LEU A 163 9.38 18.65 -5.96
CA LEU A 163 8.21 18.20 -5.21
C LEU A 163 8.57 17.82 -3.79
N LYS A 164 9.72 17.17 -3.57
CA LYS A 164 10.24 16.89 -2.24
C LYS A 164 10.48 18.16 -1.44
N LEU A 165 11.09 19.17 -2.04
CA LEU A 165 11.29 20.47 -1.40
C LEU A 165 9.96 21.15 -1.04
N LEU A 166 8.93 20.99 -1.88
CA LEU A 166 7.57 21.42 -1.54
C LEU A 166 7.05 20.64 -0.32
N GLY A 167 7.21 19.32 -0.27
CA GLY A 167 6.90 18.51 0.90
C GLY A 167 7.65 18.96 2.17
N ASP A 168 8.92 19.33 2.05
CA ASP A 168 9.73 19.75 3.21
C ASP A 168 9.36 21.17 3.72
N SER A 169 8.79 22.02 2.86
CA SER A 169 8.48 23.43 3.18
C SER A 169 6.98 23.74 3.35
N ALA A 170 6.09 22.84 2.91
CA ALA A 170 4.65 23.00 3.00
C ALA A 170 4.13 22.77 4.43
N SER A 171 3.07 23.49 4.80
CA SER A 171 2.36 23.24 6.05
C SER A 171 1.69 21.86 6.03
N ALA A 172 1.37 21.31 7.20
CA ALA A 172 0.65 20.03 7.29
C ALA A 172 -0.72 20.08 6.57
N ASP A 173 -1.40 21.23 6.59
CA ASP A 173 -2.68 21.42 5.91
C ASP A 173 -2.50 21.45 4.37
N ASP A 174 -1.43 22.07 3.87
CA ASP A 174 -1.09 22.06 2.44
C ASP A 174 -0.75 20.65 1.97
N LYS A 175 0.03 19.88 2.75
CA LYS A 175 0.34 18.48 2.45
C LYS A 175 -0.92 17.63 2.35
N MET A 176 -1.84 17.78 3.28
CA MET A 176 -3.12 17.08 3.26
C MET A 176 -3.95 17.46 2.03
N THR A 177 -3.98 18.75 1.68
CA THR A 177 -4.64 19.24 0.46
C THR A 177 -4.04 18.61 -0.79
N ILE A 178 -2.70 18.54 -0.90
CA ILE A 178 -2.00 17.91 -2.02
C ILE A 178 -2.31 16.40 -2.07
N LEU A 179 -2.30 15.70 -0.94
CA LEU A 179 -2.65 14.28 -0.88
C LEU A 179 -4.09 14.02 -1.32
N ALA A 180 -5.04 14.86 -0.91
CA ALA A 180 -6.43 14.76 -1.35
C ALA A 180 -6.60 15.06 -2.85
N GLN A 181 -5.80 15.97 -3.41
CA GLN A 181 -5.74 16.21 -4.86
C GLN A 181 -5.18 14.99 -5.62
N LEU A 182 -4.09 14.40 -5.12
CA LEU A 182 -3.51 13.19 -5.72
C LEU A 182 -4.43 11.97 -5.60
N PHE A 183 -5.19 11.87 -4.50
CA PHE A 183 -6.25 10.89 -4.35
C PHE A 183 -7.27 11.03 -5.48
N TRP A 184 -7.84 12.23 -5.67
CA TRP A 184 -8.83 12.44 -6.73
C TRP A 184 -8.26 12.28 -8.14
N LEU A 185 -7.01 12.68 -8.37
CA LEU A 185 -6.32 12.37 -9.63
C LEU A 185 -6.31 10.86 -9.89
N SER A 186 -5.85 10.07 -8.91
CA SER A 186 -5.77 8.63 -9.06
C SER A 186 -7.15 8.00 -9.26
N VAL A 187 -8.18 8.46 -8.53
CA VAL A 187 -9.56 7.96 -8.66
C VAL A 187 -10.15 8.29 -10.03
N SER A 188 -9.94 9.50 -10.55
CA SER A 188 -10.39 9.87 -11.90
C SER A 188 -9.73 9.02 -12.98
N LEU A 189 -8.44 8.67 -12.82
CA LEU A 189 -7.75 7.80 -13.77
C LEU A 189 -8.22 6.33 -13.74
N LEU A 190 -8.92 5.90 -12.67
CA LEU A 190 -9.55 4.56 -12.65
C LEU A 190 -10.73 4.44 -13.62
N GLU A 191 -11.32 5.54 -14.10
CA GLU A 191 -12.33 5.45 -15.17
C GLU A 191 -11.74 5.03 -16.51
N SER A 192 -10.43 5.25 -16.72
CA SER A 192 -9.77 4.98 -18.00
C SER A 192 -10.00 3.55 -18.50
N ASP A 193 -10.29 3.43 -19.79
CA ASP A 193 -10.37 2.14 -20.49
C ASP A 193 -8.99 1.63 -20.91
N TYR A 194 -7.95 2.45 -20.77
CA TYR A 194 -6.59 2.08 -21.09
C TYR A 194 -5.90 1.40 -19.90
N GLU A 195 -5.40 0.18 -20.12
CA GLU A 195 -4.81 -0.66 -19.08
C GLU A 195 -3.62 0.02 -18.36
N HIS A 196 -2.75 0.70 -19.09
CA HIS A 196 -1.55 1.31 -18.51
C HIS A 196 -1.89 2.52 -17.63
N GLU A 197 -2.86 3.34 -18.03
CA GLU A 197 -3.37 4.45 -17.21
C GLU A 197 -4.01 3.93 -15.93
N PHE A 198 -4.82 2.87 -16.04
CA PHE A 198 -5.43 2.21 -14.89
C PHE A 198 -4.35 1.67 -13.94
N LEU A 199 -3.30 1.02 -14.44
CA LEU A 199 -2.18 0.54 -13.61
C LEU A 199 -1.43 1.68 -12.90
N LEU A 200 -1.18 2.81 -13.58
CA LEU A 200 -0.57 3.99 -12.96
C LEU A 200 -1.49 4.57 -11.87
N ALA A 201 -2.80 4.59 -12.11
CA ALA A 201 -3.81 5.02 -11.15
C ALA A 201 -3.81 4.16 -9.89
N LEU A 202 -3.83 2.82 -10.02
CA LEU A 202 -3.77 1.89 -8.88
C LEU A 202 -2.49 2.10 -8.06
N ARG A 203 -1.34 2.27 -8.71
CA ARG A 203 -0.06 2.49 -8.04
C ARG A 203 -0.04 3.80 -7.27
N LEU A 204 -0.47 4.89 -7.90
CA LEU A 204 -0.57 6.19 -7.25
C LEU A 204 -1.56 6.15 -6.08
N LEU A 205 -2.75 5.58 -6.28
CA LEU A 205 -3.77 5.44 -5.24
C LEU A 205 -3.24 4.65 -4.04
N GLY A 206 -2.59 3.51 -4.29
CA GLY A 206 -1.96 2.71 -3.25
C GLY A 206 -0.95 3.51 -2.44
N ARG A 207 -0.08 4.29 -3.09
CA ARG A 207 0.87 5.18 -2.40
C ARG A 207 0.18 6.27 -1.58
N VAL A 208 -0.82 6.93 -2.17
CA VAL A 208 -1.57 8.01 -1.50
C VAL A 208 -2.26 7.51 -0.24
N LEU A 209 -2.87 6.33 -0.26
CA LEU A 209 -3.56 5.76 0.92
C LEU A 209 -2.64 5.49 2.11
N HIS A 210 -1.33 5.30 1.89
CA HIS A 210 -0.37 5.17 2.99
C HIS A 210 -0.11 6.50 3.72
N ARG A 211 -0.40 7.64 3.08
CA ARG A 211 -0.16 8.99 3.61
C ARG A 211 -1.44 9.78 3.88
N LEU A 212 -2.57 9.35 3.31
CA LEU A 212 -3.90 9.94 3.45
C LEU A 212 -4.82 9.01 4.30
N PRO A 213 -4.83 9.16 5.64
CA PRO A 213 -5.63 8.33 6.54
C PRO A 213 -7.12 8.70 6.47
N LEU A 214 -7.88 8.00 5.62
CA LEU A 214 -9.32 8.24 5.41
C LEU A 214 -10.20 7.89 6.62
N ASP A 215 -9.66 7.25 7.66
CA ASP A 215 -10.30 7.07 8.96
C ASP A 215 -10.43 8.42 9.72
N ARG A 216 -9.52 9.36 9.48
CA ARG A 216 -9.54 10.66 10.13
C ARG A 216 -10.60 11.61 9.53
N PRO A 217 -11.34 12.35 10.36
CA PRO A 217 -12.37 13.26 9.88
C PRO A 217 -11.79 14.44 9.08
N ASP A 218 -10.63 14.97 9.47
CA ASP A 218 -10.01 16.10 8.77
C ASP A 218 -9.47 15.74 7.38
N ALA A 219 -8.94 14.52 7.21
CA ALA A 219 -8.57 13.99 5.91
C ALA A 219 -9.80 13.80 5.00
N ARG A 220 -10.89 13.24 5.55
CA ARG A 220 -12.17 13.08 4.83
C ARG A 220 -12.77 14.42 4.40
N ASP A 221 -12.77 15.41 5.29
CA ASP A 221 -13.27 16.75 4.97
C ASP A 221 -12.54 17.36 3.75
N LYS A 222 -11.22 17.10 3.61
CA LYS A 222 -10.44 17.58 2.45
C LYS A 222 -10.84 16.84 1.17
N VAL A 223 -11.01 15.52 1.23
CA VAL A 223 -11.46 14.70 0.12
C VAL A 223 -12.86 15.12 -0.34
N ASP A 224 -13.81 15.26 0.58
CA ASP A 224 -15.20 15.61 0.28
C ASP A 224 -15.32 17.03 -0.29
N LYS A 225 -14.57 18.00 0.27
CA LYS A 225 -14.53 19.38 -0.26
C LYS A 225 -14.02 19.43 -1.69
N LEU A 226 -12.98 18.65 -2.01
CA LEU A 226 -12.46 18.57 -3.39
C LEU A 226 -13.45 17.87 -4.31
N GLN A 227 -14.11 16.80 -3.87
CA GLN A 227 -15.15 16.12 -4.66
C GLN A 227 -16.24 17.10 -5.12
N ALA A 228 -16.72 17.95 -4.22
CA ALA A 228 -17.73 18.95 -4.53
C ALA A 228 -17.27 19.96 -5.62
N GLN A 229 -15.95 20.22 -5.71
CA GLN A 229 -15.37 21.10 -6.71
C GLN A 229 -15.23 20.42 -8.08
N LEU A 230 -15.01 19.11 -8.12
CA LEU A 230 -14.87 18.33 -9.36
C LEU A 230 -16.17 18.26 -10.17
N ARG A 231 -17.34 18.41 -9.52
CA ARG A 231 -18.67 18.31 -10.16
C ARG A 231 -18.85 17.02 -10.97
N TRP A 232 -18.30 15.91 -10.47
CA TRP A 232 -18.46 14.60 -11.09
C TRP A 232 -19.91 14.14 -10.96
N ASN A 233 -20.65 14.19 -12.07
CA ASN A 233 -22.03 13.73 -12.12
C ASN A 233 -22.07 12.21 -11.99
N SER A 234 -22.83 11.70 -11.03
CA SER A 234 -23.02 10.26 -10.83
C SER A 234 -21.74 9.48 -10.54
N PHE A 235 -20.88 10.02 -9.68
CA PHE A 235 -19.71 9.30 -9.19
C PHE A 235 -20.10 7.92 -8.60
N PRO A 236 -19.57 6.80 -9.11
CA PRO A 236 -19.99 5.46 -8.72
C PRO A 236 -19.37 4.96 -7.40
N GLY A 237 -18.34 5.64 -6.88
CA GLY A 237 -17.55 5.20 -5.74
C GLY A 237 -16.21 4.57 -6.13
N VAL A 238 -15.18 4.77 -5.30
CA VAL A 238 -13.84 4.21 -5.56
C VAL A 238 -13.90 2.68 -5.66
N HIS A 239 -14.70 2.03 -4.81
CA HIS A 239 -14.81 0.57 -4.82
C HIS A 239 -15.35 0.05 -6.16
N ALA A 240 -16.39 0.67 -6.71
CA ALA A 240 -16.96 0.28 -8.00
C ALA A 240 -15.95 0.43 -9.15
N LEU A 241 -15.15 1.49 -9.13
CA LEU A 241 -14.09 1.71 -10.13
C LEU A 241 -12.98 0.64 -10.03
N LEU A 242 -12.60 0.23 -8.82
CA LEU A 242 -11.62 -0.84 -8.61
C LEU A 242 -12.09 -2.19 -9.16
N LEU A 243 -13.38 -2.52 -8.97
CA LEU A 243 -13.94 -3.80 -9.42
C LEU A 243 -13.76 -4.03 -10.94
N LYS A 244 -13.73 -2.97 -11.76
CA LYS A 244 -13.47 -3.06 -13.21
C LYS A 244 -12.19 -3.85 -13.52
N GLY A 245 -11.12 -3.60 -12.76
CA GLY A 245 -9.82 -4.23 -12.97
C GLY A 245 -9.74 -5.69 -12.51
N CYS A 246 -10.82 -6.26 -11.95
CA CYS A 246 -10.88 -7.69 -11.63
C CYS A 246 -10.98 -8.58 -12.88
N THR A 247 -11.30 -7.99 -14.05
CA THR A 247 -11.56 -8.72 -15.30
C THR A 247 -10.33 -8.84 -16.21
N ASN A 248 -9.20 -8.20 -15.86
CA ASN A 248 -7.98 -8.21 -16.65
C ASN A 248 -6.81 -8.81 -15.83
N PRO A 249 -6.06 -9.79 -16.39
CA PRO A 249 -4.98 -10.47 -15.67
C PRO A 249 -3.84 -9.55 -15.23
N ASN A 250 -3.55 -8.48 -15.99
CA ASN A 250 -2.45 -7.56 -15.67
C ASN A 250 -2.81 -6.62 -14.51
N THR A 251 -4.11 -6.32 -14.33
CA THR A 251 -4.59 -5.43 -13.27
C THR A 251 -5.09 -6.18 -12.03
N TYR A 252 -5.38 -7.48 -12.16
CA TYR A 252 -6.03 -8.28 -11.13
C TYR A 252 -5.33 -8.21 -9.78
N GLU A 253 -4.03 -8.53 -9.72
CA GLU A 253 -3.28 -8.58 -8.47
C GLU A 253 -3.09 -7.19 -7.80
N PRO A 254 -2.75 -6.12 -8.55
CA PRO A 254 -2.81 -4.75 -8.02
C PRO A 254 -4.18 -4.35 -7.45
N VAL A 255 -5.29 -4.73 -8.11
CA VAL A 255 -6.65 -4.48 -7.62
C VAL A 255 -6.94 -5.26 -6.34
N MET A 256 -6.59 -6.55 -6.27
CA MET A 256 -6.78 -7.35 -5.05
C MET A 256 -6.08 -6.72 -3.84
N THR A 257 -4.88 -6.17 -4.06
CA THR A 257 -4.12 -5.46 -3.03
C THR A 257 -4.89 -4.25 -2.50
N LEU A 258 -5.43 -3.43 -3.40
CA LEU A 258 -6.22 -2.25 -3.02
C LEU A 258 -7.57 -2.61 -2.40
N LEU A 259 -8.29 -3.62 -2.90
CA LEU A 259 -9.55 -4.08 -2.31
C LEU A 259 -9.35 -4.55 -0.87
N SER A 260 -8.24 -5.25 -0.59
CA SER A 260 -7.85 -5.61 0.77
C SER A 260 -7.66 -4.38 1.66
N GLN A 261 -6.94 -3.36 1.17
CA GLN A 261 -6.68 -2.10 1.88
C GLN A 261 -7.94 -1.26 2.09
N PHE A 262 -8.88 -1.27 1.14
CA PHE A 262 -10.15 -0.55 1.22
C PHE A 262 -11.21 -1.27 2.06
N THR A 263 -11.03 -2.55 2.38
CA THR A 263 -12.00 -3.34 3.16
C THR A 263 -12.49 -2.63 4.45
N PRO A 264 -11.63 -2.04 5.30
CA PRO A 264 -12.09 -1.29 6.48
C PRO A 264 -12.72 0.08 6.17
N LEU A 265 -12.70 0.53 4.92
CA LEU A 265 -13.14 1.87 4.49
C LEU A 265 -14.43 1.83 3.64
N LEU A 266 -15.04 0.66 3.46
CA LEU A 266 -16.15 0.47 2.52
C LEU A 266 -17.45 1.22 2.90
N ASP A 267 -17.59 1.66 4.14
CA ASP A 267 -18.77 2.44 4.58
C ASP A 267 -18.61 3.96 4.36
N LEU A 268 -17.44 4.41 3.89
CA LEU A 268 -17.22 5.80 3.53
C LEU A 268 -17.98 6.16 2.24
N PRO A 269 -18.73 7.28 2.19
CA PRO A 269 -19.47 7.70 0.99
C PRO A 269 -18.61 7.86 -0.27
N VAL A 270 -17.33 8.26 -0.11
CA VAL A 270 -16.38 8.35 -1.22
C VAL A 270 -16.02 6.97 -1.80
N VAL A 271 -16.07 5.92 -0.97
CA VAL A 271 -15.75 4.55 -1.39
C VAL A 271 -17.01 3.87 -1.96
N ASP A 272 -18.14 4.02 -1.27
CA ASP A 272 -19.45 3.54 -1.67
C ASP A 272 -20.54 4.61 -1.41
N PRO A 273 -20.96 5.35 -2.44
CA PRO A 273 -22.05 6.33 -2.33
C PRO A 273 -23.37 5.71 -1.88
N THR A 274 -23.58 4.41 -2.12
CA THR A 274 -24.80 3.69 -1.69
C THR A 274 -24.72 3.21 -0.25
N GLN A 275 -23.52 3.19 0.34
CA GLN A 275 -23.19 2.69 1.68
C GLN A 275 -23.76 1.30 2.01
N SER A 276 -23.96 0.47 1.00
CA SER A 276 -24.65 -0.83 1.15
C SER A 276 -24.11 -1.91 0.23
N LEU A 277 -23.62 -1.55 -0.95
CA LEU A 277 -23.20 -2.49 -1.99
C LEU A 277 -21.76 -2.95 -1.82
N ALA A 278 -20.85 -2.08 -1.36
CA ALA A 278 -19.42 -2.35 -1.47
C ALA A 278 -18.95 -3.53 -0.60
N PHE A 279 -19.42 -3.67 0.63
CA PHE A 279 -19.01 -4.78 1.50
C PHE A 279 -19.27 -6.18 0.89
N PRO A 280 -20.50 -6.55 0.51
CA PRO A 280 -20.73 -7.86 -0.09
C PRO A 280 -20.00 -8.04 -1.43
N MET A 281 -19.91 -7.00 -2.25
CA MET A 281 -19.17 -7.07 -3.51
C MET A 281 -17.67 -7.27 -3.30
N ASN A 282 -17.08 -6.62 -2.29
CA ASN A 282 -15.66 -6.76 -1.94
C ASN A 282 -15.33 -8.19 -1.49
N VAL A 283 -16.18 -8.79 -0.65
CA VAL A 283 -16.03 -10.19 -0.22
C VAL A 283 -16.08 -11.13 -1.42
N VAL A 284 -17.02 -10.91 -2.34
CA VAL A 284 -17.16 -11.71 -3.57
C VAL A 284 -15.95 -11.52 -4.50
N ALA A 285 -15.41 -10.30 -4.62
CA ALA A 285 -14.24 -10.00 -5.45
C ALA A 285 -12.95 -10.65 -4.94
N LEU A 286 -12.74 -10.67 -3.63
CA LEU A 286 -11.56 -11.29 -3.01
C LEU A 286 -11.66 -12.82 -2.93
N LEU A 287 -12.87 -13.39 -2.96
CA LEU A 287 -13.11 -14.82 -2.75
C LEU A 287 -12.35 -15.74 -3.74
N PRO A 288 -12.35 -15.50 -5.06
CA PRO A 288 -11.57 -16.32 -6.00
C PRO A 288 -10.07 -16.30 -5.72
N TYR A 289 -9.52 -15.14 -5.34
CA TYR A 289 -8.10 -15.00 -5.00
C TYR A 289 -7.76 -15.81 -3.73
N MET A 290 -8.57 -15.67 -2.69
CA MET A 290 -8.39 -16.43 -1.45
C MET A 290 -8.57 -17.94 -1.64
N LEU A 291 -9.46 -18.35 -2.54
CA LEU A 291 -9.69 -19.74 -2.90
C LEU A 291 -8.48 -20.33 -3.64
N LEU A 292 -7.88 -19.57 -4.57
CA LEU A 292 -6.66 -19.97 -5.28
C LEU A 292 -5.50 -20.22 -4.30
N HIS A 293 -5.42 -19.43 -3.23
CA HIS A 293 -4.40 -19.52 -2.19
C HIS A 293 -4.87 -20.26 -0.94
N TYR A 294 -5.91 -21.10 -1.01
CA TYR A 294 -6.51 -21.71 0.17
C TYR A 294 -5.55 -22.59 0.98
N GLU A 295 -4.79 -23.45 0.30
CA GLU A 295 -3.86 -24.39 0.95
C GLU A 295 -2.63 -23.70 1.53
N ASP A 296 -2.17 -22.61 0.90
CA ASP A 296 -1.05 -21.79 1.37
C ASP A 296 -1.37 -20.30 1.23
N ALA A 297 -2.16 -19.79 2.19
CA ALA A 297 -2.64 -18.42 2.19
C ALA A 297 -1.48 -17.41 2.27
N ASN A 298 -1.28 -16.62 1.22
CA ASN A 298 -0.27 -15.56 1.23
C ASN A 298 -0.66 -14.40 2.17
N GLN A 299 0.26 -13.46 2.36
CA GLN A 299 0.04 -12.33 3.29
C GLN A 299 -1.18 -11.48 2.93
N LEU A 300 -1.46 -11.31 1.63
CA LEU A 300 -2.62 -10.56 1.15
C LEU A 300 -3.92 -11.28 1.53
N CYS A 301 -3.97 -12.60 1.38
CA CYS A 301 -5.13 -13.40 1.76
C CYS A 301 -5.39 -13.34 3.28
N ILE A 302 -4.34 -13.42 4.09
CA ILE A 302 -4.44 -13.32 5.55
C ILE A 302 -4.98 -11.94 5.95
N LEU A 303 -4.39 -10.86 5.42
CA LEU A 303 -4.82 -9.49 5.69
C LEU A 303 -6.27 -9.24 5.25
N SER A 304 -6.64 -9.70 4.04
CA SER A 304 -8.01 -9.61 3.54
C SER A 304 -9.00 -10.32 4.45
N ALA A 305 -8.66 -11.54 4.90
CA ALA A 305 -9.51 -12.30 5.81
C ALA A 305 -9.66 -11.61 7.18
N GLU A 306 -8.58 -11.07 7.74
CA GLU A 306 -8.60 -10.29 8.99
C GLU A 306 -9.49 -9.05 8.85
N ASN A 307 -9.32 -8.27 7.78
CA ASN A 307 -10.12 -7.07 7.51
C ASN A 307 -11.61 -7.41 7.32
N ILE A 308 -11.93 -8.45 6.54
CA ILE A 308 -13.33 -8.88 6.35
C ILE A 308 -13.92 -9.34 7.68
N ALA A 309 -13.16 -10.08 8.50
CA ALA A 309 -13.64 -10.55 9.80
C ALA A 309 -13.92 -9.39 10.76
N GLN A 310 -13.03 -8.40 10.80
CA GLN A 310 -13.21 -7.21 11.60
C GLN A 310 -14.47 -6.44 11.19
N VAL A 311 -14.59 -6.09 9.90
CA VAL A 311 -15.74 -5.33 9.39
C VAL A 311 -17.05 -6.10 9.56
N SER A 312 -17.03 -7.43 9.37
CA SER A 312 -18.20 -8.29 9.63
C SER A 312 -18.69 -8.18 11.08
N THR A 313 -17.75 -8.12 12.03
CA THR A 313 -18.05 -8.01 13.47
C THR A 313 -18.65 -6.64 13.81
N GLU A 314 -18.14 -5.58 13.21
CA GLU A 314 -18.58 -4.19 13.46
C GLU A 314 -19.94 -3.90 12.81
N LYS A 315 -20.21 -4.47 11.62
CA LYS A 315 -21.35 -4.09 10.80
C LYS A 315 -22.69 -4.69 11.24
N SER A 316 -22.73 -5.97 11.61
CA SER A 316 -23.98 -6.63 12.00
C SER A 316 -23.79 -7.96 12.69
N LYS A 317 -24.62 -8.25 13.70
CA LYS A 317 -24.71 -9.58 14.34
C LYS A 317 -25.03 -10.70 13.35
N LYS A 318 -25.69 -10.40 12.22
CA LYS A 318 -25.97 -11.41 11.17
C LYS A 318 -24.71 -11.92 10.47
N LEU A 319 -23.60 -11.17 10.54
CA LEU A 319 -22.33 -11.50 9.90
C LEU A 319 -21.33 -12.19 10.85
N GLU A 320 -21.71 -12.50 12.09
CA GLU A 320 -20.82 -13.14 13.08
C GLU A 320 -20.25 -14.49 12.59
N ASN A 321 -21.07 -15.27 11.88
CA ASN A 321 -20.62 -16.52 11.27
C ASN A 321 -19.60 -16.29 10.14
N LEU A 322 -19.80 -15.23 9.33
CA LEU A 322 -18.84 -14.84 8.30
C LEU A 322 -17.52 -14.40 8.94
N ALA A 323 -17.59 -13.58 9.99
CA ALA A 323 -16.41 -13.14 10.75
C ALA A 323 -15.61 -14.33 11.30
N THR A 324 -16.31 -15.32 11.85
CA THR A 324 -15.70 -16.55 12.38
C THR A 324 -14.98 -17.33 11.29
N VAL A 325 -15.63 -17.56 10.14
CA VAL A 325 -15.04 -18.32 9.02
C VAL A 325 -13.82 -17.62 8.44
N MET A 326 -13.87 -16.29 8.31
CA MET A 326 -12.73 -15.49 7.85
C MET A 326 -11.58 -15.51 8.86
N THR A 327 -11.87 -15.44 10.16
CA THR A 327 -10.87 -15.60 11.22
C THR A 327 -10.18 -16.96 11.15
N LEU A 328 -10.94 -18.04 10.96
CA LEU A 328 -10.38 -19.39 10.83
C LEU A 328 -9.51 -19.54 9.58
N TYR A 329 -9.87 -18.90 8.46
CA TYR A 329 -9.05 -18.84 7.26
C TYR A 329 -7.73 -18.10 7.53
N SER A 330 -7.78 -16.90 8.12
CA SER A 330 -6.56 -16.08 8.39
C SER A 330 -5.54 -16.82 9.26
N ARG A 331 -6.03 -17.63 10.22
CA ARG A 331 -5.20 -18.43 11.13
C ARG A 331 -4.79 -19.78 10.57
N ARG A 332 -5.24 -20.13 9.36
CA ARG A 332 -5.05 -21.46 8.75
C ARG A 332 -5.57 -22.60 9.63
N THR A 333 -6.66 -22.37 10.37
CA THR A 333 -7.27 -23.32 11.31
C THR A 333 -8.65 -23.81 10.87
N PHE A 334 -9.11 -23.48 9.66
CA PHE A 334 -10.36 -24.02 9.13
C PHE A 334 -10.17 -25.48 8.71
N SER A 335 -10.83 -26.41 9.40
CA SER A 335 -10.52 -27.84 9.35
C SER A 335 -11.14 -28.61 8.17
N LYS A 336 -11.63 -27.92 7.13
CA LYS A 336 -12.34 -28.52 5.99
C LYS A 336 -11.72 -28.08 4.68
N GLU A 337 -12.08 -28.76 3.60
CA GLU A 337 -11.62 -28.45 2.25
C GLU A 337 -12.16 -27.10 1.75
N SER A 338 -11.45 -26.56 0.76
CA SER A 338 -11.72 -25.25 0.14
C SER A 338 -13.16 -25.10 -0.37
N PHE A 339 -13.76 -26.17 -0.90
CA PHE A 339 -15.16 -26.18 -1.34
C PHE A 339 -16.13 -25.92 -0.18
N GLN A 340 -15.90 -26.54 0.98
CA GLN A 340 -16.77 -26.36 2.15
C GLN A 340 -16.59 -24.97 2.76
N TRP A 341 -15.36 -24.46 2.79
CA TRP A 341 -15.09 -23.08 3.20
C TRP A 341 -15.82 -22.08 2.30
N THR A 342 -15.71 -22.24 0.98
CA THR A 342 -16.40 -21.39 -0.01
C THR A 342 -17.91 -21.41 0.19
N LYS A 343 -18.50 -22.59 0.41
CA LYS A 343 -19.93 -22.72 0.72
C LYS A 343 -20.33 -21.96 1.97
N CYS A 344 -19.54 -22.02 3.04
CA CYS A 344 -19.79 -21.27 4.27
C CYS A 344 -19.75 -19.76 4.01
N VAL A 345 -18.71 -19.26 3.33
CA VAL A 345 -18.58 -17.83 3.01
C VAL A 345 -19.77 -17.33 2.19
N VAL A 346 -20.08 -18.00 1.08
CA VAL A 346 -21.19 -17.61 0.18
C VAL A 346 -22.53 -17.69 0.91
N LYS A 347 -22.75 -18.75 1.71
CA LYS A 347 -23.98 -18.90 2.50
C LYS A 347 -24.15 -17.76 3.50
N TYR A 348 -23.15 -17.48 4.33
CA TYR A 348 -23.27 -16.47 5.39
C TYR A 348 -23.35 -15.05 4.82
N LEU A 349 -22.71 -14.81 3.68
CA LEU A 349 -22.90 -13.56 2.96
C LEU A 349 -24.31 -13.43 2.38
N TYR A 350 -24.82 -14.48 1.74
CA TYR A 350 -26.18 -14.51 1.18
C TYR A 350 -27.26 -14.36 2.25
N ASP A 351 -27.12 -15.02 3.40
CA ASP A 351 -28.07 -14.94 4.52
C ASP A 351 -28.25 -13.47 5.01
N SER A 352 -27.24 -12.62 4.82
CA SER A 352 -27.30 -11.18 5.16
C SER A 352 -27.64 -10.27 3.97
N TYR A 353 -27.20 -10.62 2.75
CA TYR A 353 -27.27 -9.77 1.54
C TYR A 353 -28.05 -10.40 0.38
N SER A 354 -29.04 -11.24 0.67
CA SER A 354 -29.84 -11.94 -0.35
C SER A 354 -30.48 -11.02 -1.40
N HIS A 355 -30.86 -9.80 -1.00
CA HIS A 355 -31.40 -8.76 -1.88
C HIS A 355 -30.39 -8.25 -2.94
N LEU A 356 -29.09 -8.47 -2.74
CA LEU A 356 -28.01 -8.13 -3.68
C LEU A 356 -27.47 -9.35 -4.43
N SER A 357 -28.13 -10.51 -4.32
CA SER A 357 -27.66 -11.76 -4.92
C SER A 357 -27.45 -11.68 -6.43
N LEU A 358 -28.32 -10.97 -7.15
CA LEU A 358 -28.14 -10.76 -8.59
C LEU A 358 -26.87 -9.95 -8.90
N ASN A 359 -26.58 -8.90 -8.13
CA ASN A 359 -25.37 -8.10 -8.33
C ASN A 359 -24.11 -8.92 -8.05
N MET A 360 -24.11 -9.69 -6.96
CA MET A 360 -22.98 -10.56 -6.60
C MET A 360 -22.75 -11.66 -7.64
N LEU A 361 -23.81 -12.29 -8.15
CA LEU A 361 -23.71 -13.32 -9.18
C LEU A 361 -23.26 -12.73 -10.52
N ALA A 362 -23.83 -11.60 -10.94
CA ALA A 362 -23.48 -10.95 -12.20
C ALA A 362 -22.01 -10.52 -12.27
N PHE A 363 -21.37 -10.27 -11.13
CA PHE A 363 -19.94 -9.93 -11.07
C PHE A 363 -19.03 -11.15 -11.19
N LEU A 364 -19.49 -12.35 -10.80
CA LEU A 364 -18.70 -13.59 -10.90
C LEU A 364 -18.77 -14.27 -12.27
N VAL A 365 -19.69 -13.84 -13.13
CA VAL A 365 -19.89 -14.31 -14.51
C VAL A 365 -19.13 -13.40 -15.45
#